data_AF-A0A180GWK8-F1
#
_entry.id   AF-A0A180GWK8-F1
#
_cell.length_a   1.000
_cell.length_b   1.000
_cell.length_c   1.000
_cell.angle_alpha   90.00
_cell.angle_beta   90.00
_cell.angle_gamma   90.00
#
_symmetry.space_group_name_H-M   'P 1'
#
loop_
_entity.id
_entity.type
_entity.pdbx_description
1 polymer ?
#
loop_
_entity_poly.entity_id
_entity_poly.type
_entity_poly.pdbx_seq_one_letter_code
_entity_poly.pdbx_strand_id
1 'polypeptide(L)'
;MERTGENNQAHPTDPNRIPGHNRSIQINHHYCLSRNHVRERRTKDQHLKGLKCCWINRLKRKLKEGMLDRIHEICQHAQEIFKRIKSAPQDLNRKFGRCSRYYKLLTDDAHRASELIKWSIQFMKGSELNLVQDAWGGQLDRLEDYIWEIICAIDPRTNLQIADEFQNQSRLVHASVIHLARTSLPMLKLSKIFYTKLSKRWMNQRHFLPYSDMSSDRIEVVANSIGFVSQDIDALIHLFFKADSDHSETTSQEFTRVTSDIKSHLESALLPIVAHYLPLIPDTECFSSKEYYKNWLITWNTQYNISINNWDHAVQMFHSTLH
;
A
#
# COMPACT_ATOMS: atom_id res chain seq x y z
N MET A 1 -12.68 -55.11 -69.86
CA MET A 1 -11.67 -54.36 -70.65
C MET A 1 -11.38 -53.09 -69.89
N GLU A 2 -10.21 -52.75 -69.40
CA GLU A 2 -8.86 -53.32 -69.42
C GLU A 2 -8.13 -52.71 -68.20
N ARG A 3 -7.16 -53.46 -67.67
CA ARG A 3 -6.30 -53.08 -66.53
C ARG A 3 -5.13 -52.18 -66.97
N THR A 4 -4.44 -51.70 -65.93
CA THR A 4 -3.01 -51.32 -65.79
C THR A 4 -2.77 -49.81 -65.76
N GLY A 5 -2.01 -49.24 -64.83
CA GLY A 5 -1.28 -49.80 -63.69
C GLY A 5 -0.59 -48.67 -62.91
N GLU A 6 -0.40 -48.94 -61.62
CA GLU A 6 0.61 -48.48 -60.65
C GLU A 6 1.35 -47.13 -60.84
N ASN A 7 1.33 -46.29 -59.80
CA ASN A 7 2.55 -46.05 -59.01
C ASN A 7 2.26 -45.40 -57.65
N ASN A 8 2.60 -46.16 -56.60
CA ASN A 8 2.74 -45.71 -55.22
C ASN A 8 4.10 -45.03 -55.04
N GLN A 9 4.13 -43.80 -54.55
CA GLN A 9 5.31 -43.25 -53.88
C GLN A 9 4.90 -42.58 -52.58
N ALA A 10 5.29 -43.21 -51.48
CA ALA A 10 5.20 -42.72 -50.13
C ALA A 10 6.22 -41.58 -49.92
N HIS A 11 5.74 -40.42 -49.47
CA HIS A 11 6.60 -39.36 -48.96
C HIS A 11 6.88 -39.58 -47.46
N PRO A 12 8.10 -39.33 -46.95
CA PRO A 12 8.47 -39.62 -45.58
C PRO A 12 7.92 -38.58 -44.60
N THR A 13 7.41 -39.06 -43.49
CA THR A 13 7.00 -38.32 -42.30
C THR A 13 8.19 -37.56 -41.71
N ASP A 14 8.12 -36.23 -41.67
CA ASP A 14 9.06 -35.35 -40.98
C ASP A 14 8.86 -35.47 -39.44
N PRO A 15 9.88 -35.89 -38.65
CA PRO A 15 9.75 -36.03 -37.19
C PRO A 15 9.80 -34.69 -36.43
N ASN A 16 9.99 -33.53 -37.07
CA ASN A 16 10.29 -32.27 -36.38
C ASN A 16 9.20 -31.18 -36.51
N ARG A 17 7.91 -31.55 -36.56
CA ARG A 17 6.83 -30.57 -36.42
C ARG A 17 6.49 -30.32 -34.95
N ILE A 18 7.17 -29.35 -34.35
CA ILE A 18 6.87 -28.80 -33.02
C ILE A 18 5.43 -28.23 -33.05
N PRO A 19 4.52 -28.63 -32.13
CA PRO A 19 3.22 -27.97 -31.98
C PRO A 19 3.45 -26.62 -31.29
N GLY A 20 3.60 -25.56 -32.10
CA GLY A 20 3.48 -24.19 -31.64
C GLY A 20 2.00 -23.81 -31.45
N HIS A 21 1.73 -23.04 -30.40
CA HIS A 21 0.43 -22.42 -30.08
C HIS A 21 -0.66 -23.33 -29.49
N ASN A 22 -0.51 -23.69 -28.21
CA ASN A 22 -1.67 -23.77 -27.30
C ASN A 22 -1.35 -23.60 -25.80
N ARG A 23 -0.09 -23.32 -25.43
CA ARG A 23 0.28 -23.12 -24.01
C ARG A 23 -0.09 -21.74 -23.47
N SER A 24 -0.10 -20.69 -24.28
CA SER A 24 -0.43 -19.33 -23.79
C SER A 24 -1.90 -19.18 -23.37
N ILE A 25 -2.83 -19.87 -24.04
CA ILE A 25 -4.26 -19.83 -23.70
C ILE A 25 -4.54 -20.68 -22.44
N GLN A 26 -3.92 -21.86 -22.31
CA GLN A 26 -4.07 -22.69 -21.11
C GLN A 26 -3.42 -22.07 -19.88
N ILE A 27 -2.24 -21.44 -20.01
CA ILE A 27 -1.60 -20.72 -18.89
C ILE A 27 -2.48 -19.55 -18.45
N ASN A 28 -3.02 -18.77 -19.39
CA ASN A 28 -3.93 -17.66 -19.05
C ASN A 28 -5.25 -18.16 -18.43
N HIS A 29 -5.83 -19.25 -18.92
CA HIS A 29 -7.06 -19.82 -18.37
C HIS A 29 -6.84 -20.43 -16.98
N HIS A 30 -5.71 -21.10 -16.74
CA HIS A 30 -5.35 -21.67 -15.44
C HIS A 30 -4.95 -20.58 -14.41
N TYR A 31 -4.29 -19.51 -14.86
CA TYR A 31 -4.06 -18.31 -14.04
C TYR A 31 -5.37 -17.59 -13.71
N CYS A 32 -6.29 -17.43 -14.66
CA CYS A 32 -7.61 -16.85 -14.44
C CYS A 32 -8.48 -17.71 -13.50
N LEU A 33 -8.51 -19.03 -13.67
CA LEU A 33 -9.23 -19.96 -12.78
C LEU A 33 -8.62 -19.98 -11.38
N SER A 34 -7.28 -19.96 -11.26
CA SER A 34 -6.59 -19.84 -9.97
C SER A 34 -6.85 -18.48 -9.31
N ARG A 35 -6.86 -17.37 -10.07
CA ARG A 35 -7.21 -16.04 -9.56
C ARG A 35 -8.66 -15.97 -9.10
N ASN A 36 -9.57 -16.56 -9.88
CA ASN A 36 -11.00 -16.59 -9.57
C ASN A 36 -11.28 -17.45 -8.33
N HIS A 37 -10.66 -18.62 -8.19
CA HIS A 37 -10.77 -19.42 -6.97
C HIS A 37 -10.11 -18.78 -5.75
N VAL A 38 -8.99 -18.08 -5.92
CA VAL A 38 -8.37 -17.30 -4.83
C VAL A 38 -9.26 -16.13 -4.42
N ARG A 39 -9.91 -15.44 -5.37
CA ARG A 39 -10.84 -14.34 -5.12
C ARG A 39 -12.15 -14.82 -4.49
N GLU A 40 -12.70 -15.95 -4.93
CA GLU A 40 -13.87 -16.58 -4.30
C GLU A 40 -13.58 -17.01 -2.86
N ARG A 41 -12.37 -17.53 -2.58
CA ARG A 41 -11.98 -17.86 -1.20
C ARG A 41 -11.86 -16.61 -0.32
N ARG A 42 -11.26 -15.53 -0.82
CA ARG A 42 -11.10 -14.28 -0.07
C ARG A 42 -12.40 -13.53 0.19
N THR A 43 -13.41 -13.69 -0.67
CA THR A 43 -14.73 -13.08 -0.49
C THR A 43 -15.63 -13.86 0.46
N LYS A 44 -15.35 -15.15 0.71
CA LYS A 44 -16.21 -16.06 1.50
C LYS A 44 -15.55 -16.63 2.76
N ASP A 45 -14.38 -16.13 3.16
CA ASP A 45 -13.63 -16.61 4.32
C ASP A 45 -13.98 -15.93 5.65
N GLN A 46 -15.08 -15.18 5.71
CA GLN A 46 -15.52 -14.46 6.92
C GLN A 46 -15.58 -15.34 8.19
N HIS A 47 -15.93 -16.62 8.05
CA HIS A 47 -16.04 -17.58 9.15
C HIS A 47 -14.69 -18.16 9.62
N LEU A 48 -13.59 -17.93 8.88
CA LEU A 48 -12.31 -18.59 9.11
C LEU A 48 -11.47 -17.95 10.22
N LYS A 49 -11.88 -16.79 10.78
CA LYS A 49 -11.15 -16.09 11.87
C LYS A 49 -9.65 -15.96 11.54
N GLY A 50 -8.78 -16.54 12.38
CA GLY A 50 -7.33 -16.58 12.19
C GLY A 50 -6.84 -17.46 11.03
N LEU A 51 -7.72 -18.00 10.19
CA LEU A 51 -7.36 -18.72 8.96
C LEU A 51 -7.83 -17.97 7.70
N LYS A 52 -8.25 -16.70 7.85
CA LYS A 52 -8.55 -15.82 6.71
C LYS A 52 -7.35 -15.67 5.78
N CYS A 53 -7.64 -15.59 4.49
CA CYS A 53 -6.63 -15.49 3.43
C CYS A 53 -5.72 -14.27 3.58
N CYS A 54 -6.24 -13.11 4.02
CA CYS A 54 -5.43 -11.91 4.23
C CYS A 54 -4.34 -12.16 5.29
N TRP A 55 -4.68 -12.85 6.37
CA TRP A 55 -3.78 -13.18 7.46
C TRP A 55 -2.70 -14.16 7.01
N ILE A 56 -3.11 -15.26 6.37
CA ILE A 56 -2.19 -16.29 5.86
C ILE A 56 -1.25 -15.69 4.80
N ASN A 57 -1.76 -14.87 3.88
CA ASN A 57 -0.95 -14.30 2.81
C ASN A 57 0.08 -13.30 3.35
N ARG A 58 -0.29 -12.46 4.32
CA ARG A 58 0.65 -11.53 4.95
C ARG A 58 1.72 -12.24 5.75
N LEU A 59 1.34 -13.26 6.52
CA LEU A 59 2.29 -14.11 7.24
C LEU A 59 3.25 -14.79 6.25
N LYS A 60 2.72 -15.44 5.20
CA LYS A 60 3.53 -16.07 4.15
C LYS A 60 4.50 -15.09 3.49
N ARG A 61 4.03 -13.88 3.15
CA ARG A 61 4.86 -12.83 2.55
C ARG A 61 6.04 -12.48 3.46
N LYS A 62 5.76 -12.18 4.74
CA LYS A 62 6.80 -11.81 5.72
C LYS A 62 7.75 -12.96 6.06
N LEU A 63 7.25 -14.19 6.15
CA LEU A 63 8.09 -15.38 6.35
C LEU A 63 9.00 -15.63 5.15
N LYS A 64 8.47 -15.53 3.93
CA LYS A 64 9.21 -15.82 2.70
C LYS A 64 10.21 -14.72 2.35
N GLU A 65 9.72 -13.49 2.19
CA GLU A 65 10.52 -12.33 1.74
C GLU A 65 11.38 -11.73 2.88
N GLY A 66 10.99 -11.95 4.13
CA GLY A 66 11.68 -11.40 5.29
C GLY A 66 12.62 -12.40 5.95
N MET A 67 12.12 -13.56 6.37
CA MET A 67 12.88 -14.47 7.22
C MET A 67 13.73 -15.47 6.44
N LEU A 68 13.18 -16.13 5.43
CA LEU A 68 13.91 -17.18 4.70
C LEU A 68 15.09 -16.60 3.94
N ASP A 69 14.90 -15.45 3.27
CA ASP A 69 15.97 -14.73 2.59
C ASP A 69 17.07 -14.32 3.59
N ARG A 70 16.70 -13.89 4.80
CA ARG A 70 17.67 -13.49 5.83
C ARG A 70 18.40 -14.67 6.46
N ILE A 71 17.73 -15.79 6.71
CA ILE A 71 18.36 -17.02 7.18
C ILE A 71 19.36 -17.52 6.13
N HIS A 72 18.99 -17.42 4.85
CA HIS A 72 19.89 -17.76 3.76
C HIS A 72 21.16 -16.89 3.79
N GLU A 73 21.03 -15.57 3.93
CA GLU A 73 22.16 -14.64 4.08
C GLU A 73 23.03 -14.96 5.31
N ILE A 74 22.42 -15.26 6.47
CA ILE A 74 23.14 -15.70 7.68
C ILE A 74 23.97 -16.95 7.40
N CYS A 75 23.37 -17.95 6.75
CA CYS A 75 24.06 -19.19 6.41
C CYS A 75 25.23 -18.94 5.46
N GLN A 76 25.07 -18.07 4.46
CA GLN A 76 26.15 -17.69 3.54
C GLN A 76 27.30 -16.97 4.28
N HIS A 77 26.97 -15.98 5.11
CA HIS A 77 27.97 -15.23 5.89
C HIS A 77 28.73 -16.15 6.85
N ALA A 78 28.03 -17.05 7.55
CA ALA A 78 28.65 -18.03 8.43
C ALA A 78 29.60 -18.97 7.67
N GLN A 79 29.17 -19.51 6.53
CA GLN A 79 30.00 -20.39 5.69
C GLN A 79 31.28 -19.70 5.23
N GLU A 80 31.21 -18.43 4.83
CA GLU A 80 32.37 -17.65 4.39
C GLU A 80 33.36 -17.41 5.53
N ILE A 81 32.86 -17.11 6.74
CA ILE A 81 33.68 -17.01 7.95
C ILE A 81 34.38 -18.34 8.23
N PHE A 82 33.65 -19.45 8.20
CA PHE A 82 34.23 -20.79 8.43
C PHE A 82 35.31 -21.16 7.41
N LYS A 83 35.09 -20.88 6.12
CA LYS A 83 36.09 -21.11 5.07
C LYS A 83 37.38 -20.33 5.33
N ARG A 84 37.26 -19.07 5.76
CA ARG A 84 38.42 -18.22 6.05
C ARG A 84 39.19 -18.65 7.28
N ILE A 85 38.49 -19.05 8.35
CA ILE A 85 39.12 -19.62 9.55
C ILE A 85 39.92 -20.87 9.19
N LYS A 86 39.35 -21.75 8.36
CA LYS A 86 40.00 -22.98 7.91
C LYS A 86 41.23 -22.73 7.02
N SER A 87 41.23 -21.64 6.25
CA SER A 87 42.26 -21.35 5.24
C SER A 87 43.47 -20.58 5.79
N ALA A 88 43.36 -19.87 6.92
CA ALA A 88 44.47 -19.10 7.49
C ALA A 88 44.45 -19.04 9.02
N PRO A 89 44.79 -20.13 9.74
CA PRO A 89 44.69 -20.24 11.20
C PRO A 89 45.63 -19.33 12.03
N GLN A 90 46.75 -18.88 11.45
CA GLN A 90 47.80 -18.14 12.18
C GLN A 90 47.80 -16.62 11.91
N ASP A 91 47.15 -16.16 10.84
CA ASP A 91 46.95 -14.74 10.52
C ASP A 91 45.75 -14.12 11.27
N LEU A 92 45.03 -14.94 12.05
CA LEU A 92 43.76 -14.58 12.70
C LEU A 92 43.88 -13.33 13.56
N ASN A 93 44.88 -13.23 14.45
CA ASN A 93 44.93 -12.13 15.42
C ASN A 93 45.22 -10.75 14.81
N ARG A 94 45.88 -10.65 13.64
CA ARG A 94 46.22 -9.36 13.03
C ARG A 94 45.17 -8.85 12.03
N LYS A 95 44.37 -9.75 11.45
CA LYS A 95 43.29 -9.42 10.50
C LYS A 95 41.88 -9.53 11.08
N PHE A 96 41.65 -10.19 12.22
CA PHE A 96 40.30 -10.31 12.80
C PHE A 96 39.71 -8.96 13.24
N GLY A 97 40.53 -7.98 13.61
CA GLY A 97 40.07 -6.59 13.79
C GLY A 97 39.44 -5.99 12.52
N ARG A 98 39.83 -6.45 11.32
CA ARG A 98 39.23 -6.09 10.02
C ARG A 98 38.02 -6.93 9.62
N CYS A 99 37.72 -8.04 10.31
CA CYS A 99 36.52 -8.87 10.12
C CYS A 99 35.25 -8.26 10.76
N SER A 100 35.36 -7.06 11.32
CA SER A 100 34.25 -6.26 11.87
C SER A 100 33.01 -6.25 10.97
N ARG A 101 33.19 -6.12 9.65
CA ARG A 101 32.07 -6.01 8.70
C ARG A 101 31.21 -7.28 8.64
N TYR A 102 31.80 -8.47 8.61
CA TYR A 102 31.04 -9.72 8.51
C TYR A 102 30.36 -10.09 9.83
N TYR A 103 31.03 -9.86 10.97
CA TYR A 103 30.39 -10.01 12.29
C TYR A 103 29.24 -9.03 12.49
N LYS A 104 29.43 -7.78 12.04
CA LYS A 104 28.37 -6.76 12.07
C LYS A 104 27.20 -7.17 11.20
N LEU A 105 27.44 -7.60 9.95
CA LEU A 105 26.39 -8.10 9.07
C LEU A 105 25.66 -9.30 9.68
N LEU A 106 26.38 -10.31 10.18
CA LEU A 106 25.78 -11.47 10.82
C LEU A 106 24.92 -11.08 12.04
N THR A 107 25.39 -10.14 12.85
CA THR A 107 24.67 -9.62 14.03
C THR A 107 23.42 -8.86 13.60
N ASP A 108 23.52 -8.00 12.59
CA ASP A 108 22.39 -7.26 12.00
C ASP A 108 21.37 -8.22 11.38
N ASP A 109 21.84 -9.28 10.70
CA ASP A 109 21.00 -10.31 10.11
C ASP A 109 20.23 -11.10 11.17
N ALA A 110 20.92 -11.57 12.21
CA ALA A 110 20.34 -12.29 13.32
C ALA A 110 19.35 -11.42 14.12
N HIS A 111 19.68 -10.15 14.34
CA HIS A 111 18.78 -9.20 14.99
C HIS A 111 17.48 -9.02 14.20
N ARG A 112 17.58 -8.79 12.88
CA ARG A 112 16.40 -8.68 12.01
C ARG A 112 15.56 -9.96 11.98
N ALA A 113 16.18 -11.14 11.94
CA ALA A 113 15.47 -12.41 12.00
C ALA A 113 14.73 -12.58 13.33
N SER A 114 15.35 -12.21 14.46
CA SER A 114 14.73 -12.22 15.78
C SER A 114 13.52 -11.27 15.86
N GLU A 115 13.65 -10.06 15.33
CA GLU A 115 12.52 -9.10 15.26
C GLU A 115 11.37 -9.63 14.40
N LEU A 116 11.65 -10.31 13.29
CA LEU A 116 10.61 -10.95 12.46
C LEU A 116 9.90 -12.11 13.17
N ILE A 117 10.61 -12.90 13.98
CA ILE A 117 10.00 -13.96 14.81
C ILE A 117 9.08 -13.33 15.86
N LYS A 118 9.56 -12.30 16.57
CA LYS A 118 8.74 -11.57 17.56
C LYS A 118 7.50 -10.96 16.90
N TRP A 119 7.67 -10.32 15.75
CA TRP A 119 6.57 -9.77 14.96
C TRP A 119 5.56 -10.87 14.58
N SER A 120 6.02 -12.04 14.13
CA SER A 120 5.13 -13.14 13.75
C SER A 120 4.31 -13.67 14.95
N ILE A 121 4.93 -13.78 16.12
CA ILE A 121 4.23 -14.16 17.36
C ILE A 121 3.20 -13.10 17.74
N GLN A 122 3.55 -11.82 17.66
CA GLN A 122 2.64 -10.72 17.94
C GLN A 122 1.49 -10.66 16.92
N PHE A 123 1.78 -10.89 15.64
CA PHE A 123 0.81 -10.92 14.55
C PHE A 123 -0.24 -12.01 14.77
N MET A 124 0.20 -13.23 15.12
CA MET A 124 -0.71 -14.35 15.43
C MET A 124 -1.56 -14.11 16.68
N LYS A 125 -1.10 -13.27 17.61
CA LYS A 125 -1.86 -12.86 18.80
C LYS A 125 -2.71 -11.61 18.57
N GLY A 126 -2.49 -10.92 17.44
CA GLY A 126 -3.13 -9.66 17.11
C GLY A 126 -4.54 -9.84 16.59
N SER A 127 -5.28 -8.73 16.55
CA SER A 127 -6.58 -8.67 15.88
C SER A 127 -6.42 -8.39 14.39
N GLU A 128 -7.47 -8.63 13.61
CA GLU A 128 -7.56 -8.19 12.20
C GLU A 128 -7.35 -6.68 12.05
N LEU A 129 -7.62 -5.93 13.12
CA LEU A 129 -7.48 -4.50 13.19
C LEU A 129 -6.01 -4.05 13.22
N ASN A 130 -5.16 -4.78 13.96
CA ASN A 130 -3.72 -4.54 13.99
C ASN A 130 -3.10 -4.68 12.59
N LEU A 131 -3.62 -5.61 11.77
CA LEU A 131 -3.18 -5.81 10.39
C LEU A 131 -3.47 -4.60 9.51
N VAL A 132 -4.65 -3.98 9.69
CA VAL A 132 -5.04 -2.76 8.97
C VAL A 132 -4.13 -1.60 9.38
N GLN A 133 -3.90 -1.42 10.68
CA GLN A 133 -3.06 -0.32 11.19
C GLN A 133 -1.59 -0.43 10.79
N ASP A 134 -1.03 -1.65 10.80
CA ASP A 134 0.36 -1.92 10.35
C ASP A 134 0.56 -1.48 8.90
N ALA A 135 -0.47 -1.63 8.05
CA ALA A 135 -0.41 -1.18 6.66
C ALA A 135 -0.41 0.36 6.53
N TRP A 136 -0.95 1.09 7.50
CA TRP A 136 -1.14 2.53 7.40
C TRP A 136 0.08 3.36 7.81
N GLY A 137 0.95 2.83 8.68
CA GLY A 137 2.06 3.58 9.28
C GLY A 137 2.92 4.34 8.26
N GLY A 138 3.51 3.63 7.31
CA GLY A 138 4.38 4.26 6.30
C GLY A 138 3.64 5.15 5.28
N GLN A 139 2.33 4.98 5.11
CA GLN A 139 1.54 5.84 4.22
C GLN A 139 1.07 7.13 4.92
N LEU A 140 0.91 7.10 6.26
CA LEU A 140 0.61 8.29 7.04
C LEU A 140 1.74 9.32 6.99
N ASP A 141 2.99 8.86 7.01
CA ASP A 141 4.16 9.74 6.88
C ASP A 141 4.19 10.39 5.49
N ARG A 142 3.96 9.61 4.43
CA ARG A 142 3.85 10.13 3.05
C ARG A 142 2.73 11.16 2.87
N LEU A 143 1.57 10.92 3.47
CA LEU A 143 0.49 11.91 3.44
C LEU A 143 0.88 13.23 4.09
N GLU A 144 1.71 13.19 5.14
CA GLU A 144 2.23 14.41 5.74
C GLU A 144 3.20 15.14 4.81
N ASP A 145 4.10 14.39 4.17
CA ASP A 145 5.05 14.94 3.20
C ASP A 145 4.33 15.65 2.05
N TYR A 146 3.27 15.04 1.51
CA TYR A 146 2.44 15.66 0.45
C TYR A 146 1.70 16.91 0.89
N ILE A 147 1.15 16.93 2.11
CA ILE A 147 0.52 18.14 2.65
C ILE A 147 1.56 19.25 2.80
N TRP A 148 2.78 18.90 3.23
CA TRP A 148 3.87 19.85 3.38
C TRP A 148 4.36 20.39 2.04
N GLU A 149 4.52 19.53 1.04
CA GLU A 149 4.86 19.90 -0.34
C GLU A 149 3.88 20.94 -0.89
N ILE A 150 2.57 20.74 -0.72
CA ILE A 150 1.56 21.71 -1.16
C ILE A 150 1.69 23.03 -0.39
N ILE A 151 1.92 23.00 0.92
CA ILE A 151 2.11 24.22 1.73
C ILE A 151 3.33 25.01 1.24
N CYS A 152 4.46 24.33 1.02
CA CYS A 152 5.69 24.93 0.51
C CYS A 152 5.53 25.49 -0.92
N ALA A 153 4.73 24.83 -1.76
CA ALA A 153 4.45 25.28 -3.10
C ALA A 153 3.58 26.56 -3.15
N ILE A 154 2.77 26.80 -2.11
CA ILE A 154 1.80 27.92 -2.02
C ILE A 154 2.36 29.18 -1.32
N ASP A 155 3.23 29.02 -0.32
CA ASP A 155 3.69 30.12 0.54
C ASP A 155 5.21 30.38 0.43
N PRO A 156 5.64 31.55 -0.06
CA PRO A 156 7.06 31.91 -0.18
C PRO A 156 7.79 32.11 1.16
N ARG A 157 7.08 32.15 2.30
CA ARG A 157 7.65 32.43 3.63
C ARG A 157 7.79 31.21 4.53
N THR A 158 7.40 30.02 4.07
CA THR A 158 7.59 28.80 4.86
C THR A 158 9.11 28.55 5.03
N ASN A 159 9.57 28.52 6.29
CA ASN A 159 10.96 28.69 6.73
C ASN A 159 12.04 27.98 5.88
N LEU A 160 13.06 28.76 5.49
CA LEU A 160 14.30 28.43 4.77
C LEU A 160 15.22 27.38 5.45
N GLN A 161 14.78 26.70 6.51
CA GLN A 161 15.58 25.66 7.21
C GLN A 161 15.14 24.23 6.89
N ILE A 162 13.88 24.01 6.49
CA ILE A 162 13.38 22.69 6.03
C ILE A 162 13.49 22.58 4.50
N ALA A 163 13.58 23.72 3.82
CA ALA A 163 13.75 23.82 2.37
C ALA A 163 15.03 23.12 1.85
N ASP A 164 16.04 22.87 2.70
CA ASP A 164 17.27 22.15 2.30
C ASP A 164 17.03 20.67 1.92
N GLU A 165 16.05 20.00 2.54
CA GLU A 165 15.68 18.62 2.15
C GLU A 165 14.77 18.57 0.91
N PHE A 166 14.07 19.66 0.61
CA PHE A 166 13.11 19.77 -0.50
C PHE A 166 13.55 20.76 -1.59
N GLN A 167 14.86 21.03 -1.67
CA GLN A 167 15.52 22.08 -2.47
C GLN A 167 15.20 22.10 -3.98
N ASN A 168 14.53 21.06 -4.51
CA ASN A 168 14.12 20.95 -5.91
C ASN A 168 12.61 21.14 -6.15
N GLN A 169 11.82 21.55 -5.16
CA GLN A 169 10.38 21.76 -5.36
C GLN A 169 10.11 23.04 -6.17
N SER A 170 9.58 22.86 -7.37
CA SER A 170 8.99 23.93 -8.18
C SER A 170 7.94 24.68 -7.36
N ARG A 171 7.89 26.01 -7.50
CA ARG A 171 6.87 26.84 -6.84
C ARG A 171 5.70 27.04 -7.78
N LEU A 172 4.50 27.11 -7.23
CA LEU A 172 3.33 27.51 -8.00
C LEU A 172 3.36 29.03 -8.20
N VAL A 173 3.19 29.47 -9.44
CA VAL A 173 3.26 30.88 -9.84
C VAL A 173 1.85 31.44 -10.07
N HIS A 174 0.93 30.62 -10.56
CA HIS A 174 -0.37 31.09 -11.05
C HIS A 174 -1.42 31.12 -9.95
N ALA A 175 -2.03 32.28 -9.77
CA ALA A 175 -3.00 32.54 -8.70
C ALA A 175 -4.17 31.56 -8.69
N SER A 176 -4.64 31.11 -9.86
CA SER A 176 -5.72 30.14 -9.99
C SER A 176 -5.31 28.75 -9.50
N VAL A 177 -4.10 28.28 -9.82
CA VAL A 177 -3.55 27.01 -9.35
C VAL A 177 -3.20 27.07 -7.87
N ILE A 178 -2.62 28.18 -7.40
CA ILE A 178 -2.38 28.44 -5.98
C ILE A 178 -3.70 28.39 -5.19
N HIS A 179 -4.78 28.96 -5.74
CA HIS A 179 -6.09 28.89 -5.11
C HIS A 179 -6.60 27.46 -5.01
N LEU A 180 -6.52 26.68 -6.10
CA LEU A 180 -6.86 25.25 -6.09
C LEU A 180 -6.06 24.52 -5.00
N ALA A 181 -4.73 24.62 -5.03
CA ALA A 181 -3.86 23.98 -4.06
C ALA A 181 -4.19 24.38 -2.60
N ARG A 182 -4.57 25.64 -2.34
CA ARG A 182 -5.05 26.07 -1.02
C ARG A 182 -6.37 25.40 -0.63
N THR A 183 -7.31 25.31 -1.56
CA THR A 183 -8.64 24.73 -1.31
C THR A 183 -8.61 23.21 -1.14
N SER A 184 -7.57 22.51 -1.63
CA SER A 184 -7.40 21.07 -1.40
C SER A 184 -6.90 20.75 0.01
N LEU A 185 -6.13 21.65 0.66
CA LEU A 185 -5.52 21.40 1.97
C LEU A 185 -6.51 20.90 3.06
N PRO A 186 -7.71 21.47 3.24
CA PRO A 186 -8.68 20.95 4.20
C PRO A 186 -9.07 19.49 3.94
N MET A 187 -9.32 19.11 2.68
CA MET A 187 -9.63 17.73 2.28
C MET A 187 -8.47 16.79 2.61
N LEU A 188 -7.23 17.16 2.27
CA LEU A 188 -6.04 16.35 2.52
C LEU A 188 -5.78 16.18 4.02
N LYS A 189 -5.87 17.27 4.78
CA LYS A 189 -5.74 17.24 6.25
C LYS A 189 -6.80 16.36 6.90
N LEU A 190 -8.05 16.43 6.43
CA LEU A 190 -9.12 15.57 6.93
C LEU A 190 -8.87 14.11 6.57
N SER A 191 -8.34 13.81 5.39
CA SER A 191 -7.92 12.45 4.99
C SER A 191 -6.85 11.91 5.96
N LYS A 192 -5.83 12.72 6.29
CA LYS A 192 -4.81 12.35 7.29
C LYS A 192 -5.43 12.15 8.68
N ILE A 193 -6.31 13.06 9.11
CA ILE A 193 -6.96 12.99 10.43
C ILE A 193 -7.79 11.70 10.57
N PHE A 194 -8.48 11.28 9.51
CA PHE A 194 -9.23 10.03 9.46
C PHE A 194 -8.35 8.84 9.85
N TYR A 195 -7.28 8.61 9.08
CA TYR A 195 -6.38 7.49 9.32
C TYR A 195 -5.59 7.64 10.64
N THR A 196 -5.19 8.85 11.02
CA THR A 196 -4.43 9.08 12.27
C THR A 196 -5.26 8.78 13.50
N LYS A 197 -6.53 9.22 13.53
CA LYS A 197 -7.44 8.97 14.67
C LYS A 197 -7.74 7.50 14.84
N LEU A 198 -7.99 6.84 13.71
CA LEU A 198 -8.25 5.41 13.65
C LEU A 198 -6.99 4.62 14.04
N SER A 199 -5.80 4.99 13.57
CA SER A 199 -4.53 4.33 13.90
C SER A 199 -4.12 4.44 15.38
N LYS A 200 -4.24 5.62 16.01
CA LYS A 200 -3.62 5.87 17.34
C LYS A 200 -4.55 5.72 18.55
N ARG A 201 -5.84 6.04 18.44
CA ARG A 201 -6.72 6.19 19.62
C ARG A 201 -7.89 5.22 19.64
N TRP A 202 -8.52 5.00 18.49
CA TRP A 202 -9.66 4.10 18.37
C TRP A 202 -9.29 2.66 18.67
N MET A 203 -8.22 2.18 18.04
CA MET A 203 -7.95 0.75 17.90
C MET A 203 -6.93 0.19 18.91
N ASN A 204 -6.28 1.06 19.69
CA ASN A 204 -5.32 0.65 20.74
C ASN A 204 -6.01 0.19 22.05
N GLN A 205 -7.35 0.23 22.11
CA GLN A 205 -8.09 -0.36 23.21
C GLN A 205 -7.95 -1.88 23.14
N ARG A 206 -7.33 -2.48 24.17
CA ARG A 206 -6.92 -3.90 24.23
C ARG A 206 -8.09 -4.92 24.26
N HIS A 207 -9.30 -4.48 23.94
CA HIS A 207 -10.54 -5.23 24.16
C HIS A 207 -11.38 -5.42 22.89
N PHE A 208 -10.82 -5.19 21.70
CA PHE A 208 -11.49 -5.61 20.47
C PHE A 208 -11.54 -7.13 20.38
N LEU A 209 -12.68 -7.66 19.93
CA LEU A 209 -12.75 -9.03 19.45
C LEU A 209 -11.67 -9.23 18.38
N PRO A 210 -10.87 -10.31 18.45
CA PRO A 210 -9.73 -10.51 17.56
C PRO A 210 -10.13 -10.65 16.08
N TYR A 211 -11.39 -11.02 15.83
CA TYR A 211 -11.91 -11.29 14.49
C TYR A 211 -13.25 -10.60 14.30
N SER A 212 -13.41 -9.99 13.12
CA SER A 212 -14.68 -9.46 12.64
C SER A 212 -15.36 -10.49 11.72
N ASP A 213 -16.64 -10.29 11.41
CA ASP A 213 -17.33 -11.06 10.36
C ASP A 213 -16.98 -10.58 8.94
N MET A 214 -15.91 -9.81 8.78
CA MET A 214 -15.48 -9.27 7.50
C MET A 214 -14.68 -10.31 6.70
N SER A 215 -14.96 -10.45 5.40
CA SER A 215 -14.14 -11.23 4.47
C SER A 215 -12.73 -10.63 4.30
N SER A 216 -11.73 -11.44 3.95
CA SER A 216 -10.37 -10.97 3.65
C SER A 216 -10.30 -9.86 2.61
N ASP A 217 -11.13 -9.92 1.57
CA ASP A 217 -11.11 -8.89 0.53
C ASP A 217 -11.52 -7.51 1.08
N ARG A 218 -12.56 -7.45 1.91
CA ARG A 218 -12.96 -6.19 2.57
C ARG A 218 -11.90 -5.70 3.57
N ILE A 219 -11.25 -6.60 4.30
CA ILE A 219 -10.14 -6.22 5.20
C ILE A 219 -8.98 -5.61 4.40
N GLU A 220 -8.62 -6.21 3.27
CA GLU A 220 -7.56 -5.68 2.41
C GLU A 220 -7.96 -4.36 1.72
N VAL A 221 -9.25 -4.15 1.41
CA VAL A 221 -9.73 -2.83 0.93
C VAL A 221 -9.43 -1.75 1.97
N VAL A 222 -9.77 -1.98 3.24
CA VAL A 222 -9.50 -1.01 4.33
C VAL A 222 -7.99 -0.86 4.58
N ALA A 223 -7.23 -1.95 4.56
CA ALA A 223 -5.80 -1.90 4.82
C ALA A 223 -5.02 -1.14 3.72
N ASN A 224 -5.45 -1.26 2.46
CA ASN A 224 -4.76 -0.63 1.33
C ASN A 224 -5.33 0.75 0.97
N SER A 225 -6.46 1.17 1.54
CA SER A 225 -7.15 2.41 1.17
C SER A 225 -6.28 3.65 1.29
N ILE A 226 -5.47 3.75 2.35
CA ILE A 226 -4.56 4.89 2.53
C ILE A 226 -3.49 4.94 1.43
N GLY A 227 -3.03 3.80 0.94
CA GLY A 227 -2.06 3.74 -0.16
C GLY A 227 -2.66 4.25 -1.47
N PHE A 228 -3.93 3.92 -1.74
CA PHE A 228 -4.65 4.47 -2.89
C PHE A 228 -4.88 5.98 -2.74
N VAL A 229 -5.34 6.43 -1.58
CA VAL A 229 -5.49 7.87 -1.28
C VAL A 229 -4.16 8.62 -1.44
N SER A 230 -3.04 8.05 -0.97
CA SER A 230 -1.71 8.64 -1.16
C SER A 230 -1.33 8.75 -2.65
N GLN A 231 -1.64 7.74 -3.46
CA GLN A 231 -1.39 7.77 -4.91
C GLN A 231 -2.23 8.83 -5.62
N ASP A 232 -3.49 8.97 -5.24
CA ASP A 232 -4.37 9.99 -5.83
C ASP A 232 -3.92 11.41 -5.42
N ILE A 233 -3.41 11.59 -4.21
CA ILE A 233 -2.86 12.88 -3.75
C ILE A 233 -1.57 13.24 -4.48
N ASP A 234 -0.70 12.27 -4.70
CA ASP A 234 0.50 12.42 -5.55
C ASP A 234 0.11 12.85 -6.97
N ALA A 235 -0.89 12.20 -7.56
CA ALA A 235 -1.44 12.58 -8.85
C ALA A 235 -2.03 14.01 -8.83
N LEU A 236 -2.70 14.40 -7.75
CA LEU A 236 -3.24 15.75 -7.59
C LEU A 236 -2.13 16.81 -7.55
N ILE A 237 -1.02 16.53 -6.87
CA ILE A 237 0.16 17.41 -6.82
C ILE A 237 0.77 17.57 -8.20
N HIS A 238 0.95 16.46 -8.93
CA HIS A 238 1.42 16.51 -10.31
C HIS A 238 0.50 17.34 -11.21
N LEU A 239 -0.82 17.25 -11.03
CA LEU A 239 -1.78 18.09 -11.77
C LEU A 239 -1.63 19.58 -11.44
N PHE A 240 -1.34 19.96 -10.18
CA PHE A 240 -1.05 21.35 -9.85
C PHE A 240 0.15 21.87 -10.64
N PHE A 241 1.28 21.16 -10.61
CA PHE A 241 2.48 21.61 -11.33
C PHE A 241 2.32 21.59 -12.84
N LYS A 242 1.58 20.61 -13.39
CA LYS A 242 1.24 20.57 -14.81
C LYS A 242 0.40 21.79 -15.21
N ALA A 243 -0.66 22.08 -14.46
CA ALA A 243 -1.54 23.23 -14.71
C ALA A 243 -0.83 24.58 -14.56
N ASP A 244 0.16 24.66 -13.67
CA ASP A 244 0.98 25.86 -13.46
C ASP A 244 2.01 26.07 -14.58
N SER A 245 2.51 24.99 -15.19
CA SER A 245 3.53 25.05 -16.24
C SER A 245 2.96 25.21 -17.65
N ASP A 246 1.92 24.45 -17.98
CA ASP A 246 1.31 24.41 -19.32
C ASP A 246 -0.18 24.80 -19.23
N HIS A 247 -0.46 26.09 -19.34
CA HIS A 247 -1.79 26.72 -19.29
C HIS A 247 -2.88 26.18 -20.23
N SER A 248 -2.57 25.18 -21.07
CA SER A 248 -3.48 24.72 -22.12
C SER A 248 -3.82 23.23 -22.08
N GLU A 249 -3.17 22.40 -21.24
CA GLU A 249 -3.39 20.95 -21.30
C GLU A 249 -4.12 20.36 -20.08
N THR A 250 -4.04 20.98 -18.90
CA THR A 250 -4.74 20.44 -17.72
C THR A 250 -6.21 20.87 -17.70
N THR A 251 -7.11 19.89 -17.68
CA THR A 251 -8.56 20.15 -17.68
C THR A 251 -9.15 20.12 -16.27
N SER A 252 -10.21 20.88 -16.03
CA SER A 252 -11.03 20.78 -14.81
C SER A 252 -11.54 19.35 -14.57
N GLN A 253 -11.75 18.58 -15.65
CA GLN A 253 -12.14 17.18 -15.60
C GLN A 253 -11.09 16.28 -14.93
N GLU A 254 -9.80 16.53 -15.14
CA GLU A 254 -8.72 15.76 -14.49
C GLU A 254 -8.71 16.00 -12.99
N PHE A 255 -8.87 17.25 -12.55
CA PHE A 255 -9.00 17.61 -11.14
C PHE A 255 -10.23 16.95 -10.49
N THR A 256 -11.40 17.02 -11.15
CA THR A 256 -12.62 16.37 -10.65
C THR A 256 -12.45 14.86 -10.54
N ARG A 257 -11.80 14.23 -11.52
CA ARG A 257 -11.56 12.78 -11.52
C ARG A 257 -10.71 12.35 -10.33
N VAL A 258 -9.54 12.97 -10.15
CA VAL A 258 -8.61 12.61 -9.06
C VAL A 258 -9.27 12.83 -7.70
N THR A 259 -9.99 13.95 -7.50
CA THR A 259 -10.69 14.19 -6.23
C THR A 259 -11.84 13.19 -6.00
N SER A 260 -12.54 12.76 -7.06
CA SER A 260 -13.53 11.69 -6.96
C SER A 260 -12.91 10.36 -6.56
N ASP A 261 -11.70 10.05 -7.05
CA ASP A 261 -10.97 8.83 -6.69
C ASP A 261 -10.55 8.87 -5.20
N ILE A 262 -10.01 10.00 -4.72
CA ILE A 262 -9.70 10.21 -3.29
C ILE A 262 -10.93 9.95 -2.42
N LYS A 263 -12.06 10.57 -2.78
CA LYS A 263 -13.33 10.43 -2.05
C LYS A 263 -13.81 8.98 -2.04
N SER A 264 -13.83 8.32 -3.19
CA SER A 264 -14.26 6.93 -3.35
C SER A 264 -13.42 5.96 -2.50
N HIS A 265 -12.09 6.15 -2.47
CA HIS A 265 -11.21 5.32 -1.66
C HIS A 265 -11.41 5.54 -0.15
N LEU A 266 -11.67 6.77 0.29
CA LEU A 266 -12.02 7.05 1.69
C LEU A 266 -13.38 6.47 2.08
N GLU A 267 -14.40 6.63 1.25
CA GLU A 267 -15.74 6.07 1.49
C GLU A 267 -15.70 4.54 1.53
N SER A 268 -14.92 3.92 0.63
CA SER A 268 -14.68 2.47 0.60
C SER A 268 -14.02 1.94 1.87
N ALA A 269 -13.23 2.77 2.56
CA ALA A 269 -12.64 2.43 3.87
C ALA A 269 -13.62 2.70 5.02
N LEU A 270 -14.33 3.84 4.98
CA LEU A 270 -15.28 4.26 6.01
C LEU A 270 -16.41 3.26 6.20
N LEU A 271 -16.96 2.73 5.11
CA LEU A 271 -18.11 1.82 5.16
C LEU A 271 -17.83 0.55 5.97
N PRO A 272 -16.77 -0.24 5.69
CA PRO A 272 -16.42 -1.38 6.54
C PRO A 272 -16.08 -1.00 7.98
N ILE A 273 -15.48 0.16 8.22
CA ILE A 273 -15.15 0.63 9.57
C ILE A 273 -16.41 0.85 10.40
N VAL A 274 -17.39 1.57 9.85
CA VAL A 274 -18.67 1.83 10.52
C VAL A 274 -19.48 0.53 10.68
N ALA A 275 -19.50 -0.33 9.67
CA ALA A 275 -20.32 -1.53 9.68
C ALA A 275 -19.77 -2.65 10.57
N HIS A 276 -18.45 -2.82 10.64
CA HIS A 276 -17.84 -4.01 11.24
C HIS A 276 -16.88 -3.70 12.41
N TYR A 277 -16.22 -2.54 12.44
CA TYR A 277 -15.26 -2.24 13.52
C TYR A 277 -15.87 -1.36 14.62
N LEU A 278 -16.73 -0.40 14.28
CA LEU A 278 -17.44 0.43 15.25
C LEU A 278 -18.35 -0.37 16.21
N PRO A 279 -19.08 -1.42 15.79
CA PRO A 279 -19.87 -2.23 16.71
C PRO A 279 -19.05 -3.07 17.68
N LEU A 280 -17.77 -3.34 17.37
CA LEU A 280 -16.87 -4.16 18.20
C LEU A 280 -16.19 -3.37 19.32
N ILE A 281 -16.42 -2.05 19.40
CA ILE A 281 -15.92 -1.22 20.49
C ILE A 281 -16.73 -1.54 21.75
N PRO A 282 -16.09 -2.00 22.84
CA PRO A 282 -16.79 -2.16 24.10
C PRO A 282 -17.14 -0.79 24.69
N ASP A 283 -18.38 -0.64 25.15
CA ASP A 283 -18.71 0.48 26.04
C ASP A 283 -18.11 0.20 27.42
N THR A 284 -17.45 1.20 28.01
CA THR A 284 -17.03 1.13 29.42
C THR A 284 -18.13 1.74 30.30
N GLU A 285 -18.27 1.26 31.53
CA GLU A 285 -19.32 1.68 32.48
C GLU A 285 -19.41 3.20 32.69
N CYS A 286 -18.33 3.94 32.42
CA CYS A 286 -18.22 5.39 32.62
C CYS A 286 -18.18 6.21 31.31
N PHE A 287 -18.05 5.58 30.14
CA PHE A 287 -17.94 6.27 28.85
C PHE A 287 -18.34 5.40 27.66
N SER A 288 -19.33 5.83 26.89
CA SER A 288 -19.63 5.19 25.60
C SER A 288 -18.61 5.60 24.55
N SER A 289 -17.52 4.82 24.46
CA SER A 289 -16.52 4.96 23.39
C SER A 289 -17.17 4.87 22.02
N LYS A 290 -18.18 4.01 21.86
CA LYS A 290 -18.92 3.83 20.62
C LYS A 290 -19.64 5.10 20.16
N GLU A 291 -20.40 5.75 21.06
CA GLU A 291 -21.14 6.97 20.73
C GLU A 291 -20.19 8.15 20.45
N TYR A 292 -19.10 8.27 21.21
CA TYR A 292 -18.05 9.25 20.92
C TYR A 292 -17.49 9.12 19.50
N TYR A 293 -17.12 7.89 19.12
CA TYR A 293 -16.51 7.62 17.83
C TYR A 293 -17.48 7.75 16.67
N LYS A 294 -18.74 7.36 16.85
CA LYS A 294 -19.83 7.60 15.91
C LYS A 294 -20.01 9.09 15.65
N ASN A 295 -20.12 9.91 16.71
CA ASN A 295 -20.28 11.35 16.58
C ASN A 295 -19.07 12.03 15.92
N TRP A 296 -17.87 11.57 16.24
CA TRP A 296 -16.66 12.03 15.57
C TRP A 296 -16.66 11.70 14.08
N LEU A 297 -17.04 10.48 13.67
CA LEU A 297 -17.13 10.11 12.24
C LEU A 297 -18.17 10.93 11.49
N ILE A 298 -19.33 11.20 12.10
CA ILE A 298 -20.37 12.05 11.50
C ILE A 298 -19.83 13.47 11.30
N THR A 299 -19.18 14.03 12.32
CA THR A 299 -18.58 15.37 12.26
C THR A 299 -17.50 15.43 11.18
N TRP A 300 -16.60 14.45 11.16
CA TRP A 300 -15.54 14.35 10.18
C TRP A 300 -16.10 14.26 8.75
N ASN A 301 -17.09 13.40 8.51
CA ASN A 301 -17.70 13.23 7.19
C ASN A 301 -18.39 14.52 6.73
N THR A 302 -19.00 15.26 7.65
CA THR A 302 -19.61 16.56 7.35
C THR A 302 -18.55 17.58 6.93
N GLN A 303 -17.46 17.71 7.69
CA GLN A 303 -16.35 18.61 7.35
C GLN A 303 -15.66 18.22 6.03
N TYR A 304 -15.54 16.92 5.77
CA TYR A 304 -14.94 16.40 4.55
C TYR A 304 -15.79 16.77 3.33
N ASN A 305 -17.10 16.55 3.38
CA ASN A 305 -18.01 16.93 2.29
C ASN A 305 -18.05 18.45 2.07
N ILE A 306 -18.00 19.27 3.13
CA ILE A 306 -17.87 20.73 2.98
C ILE A 306 -16.57 21.10 2.24
N SER A 307 -15.47 20.43 2.57
CA SER A 307 -14.17 20.67 1.92
C SER A 307 -14.20 20.29 0.44
N ILE A 308 -14.84 19.16 0.09
CA ILE A 308 -15.06 18.74 -1.31
C ILE A 308 -15.90 19.77 -2.06
N ASN A 309 -17.02 20.23 -1.49
CA ASN A 309 -17.87 21.23 -2.15
C ASN A 309 -17.11 22.54 -2.42
N ASN A 310 -16.29 23.00 -1.45
CA ASN A 310 -15.45 24.18 -1.63
C ASN A 310 -14.42 23.99 -2.74
N TRP A 311 -13.82 22.81 -2.83
CA TRP A 311 -12.92 22.42 -3.91
C TRP A 311 -13.63 22.39 -5.26
N ASP A 312 -14.82 21.79 -5.36
CA ASP A 312 -15.57 21.69 -6.61
C ASP A 312 -15.92 23.08 -7.16
N HIS A 313 -16.30 24.03 -6.28
CA HIS A 313 -16.48 25.43 -6.67
C HIS A 313 -15.17 26.05 -7.19
N ALA A 314 -14.02 25.76 -6.55
CA ALA A 314 -12.74 26.27 -7.00
C ALA A 314 -12.33 25.70 -8.38
N VAL A 315 -12.60 24.42 -8.64
CA VAL A 315 -12.37 23.77 -9.94
C VAL A 315 -13.27 24.37 -11.03
N GLN A 316 -14.52 24.69 -10.72
CA GLN A 316 -15.41 25.39 -11.65
C GLN A 316 -14.90 26.80 -11.98
N MET A 317 -14.43 27.55 -10.99
CA MET A 317 -13.81 28.87 -11.23
C MET A 317 -12.53 28.78 -12.05
N PHE A 318 -11.73 27.74 -11.83
CA PHE A 318 -10.54 27.46 -12.63
C PHE A 318 -10.90 27.18 -14.10
N HIS A 319 -11.96 26.41 -14.35
CA HIS A 319 -12.44 26.17 -15.72
C HIS A 319 -12.87 27.47 -16.41
N SER A 320 -13.62 28.32 -15.72
CA SER A 320 -14.09 29.60 -16.25
C SER A 320 -12.99 30.65 -16.44
N THR A 321 -11.77 30.42 -15.96
CA THR A 321 -10.62 31.32 -16.19
C THR A 321 -9.71 30.86 -17.33
N LEU A 322 -9.94 29.66 -17.88
CA LEU A 322 -9.26 29.13 -19.07
C LEU A 322 -9.97 29.47 -20.40
N HIS A 323 -11.22 29.95 -20.33
CA HIS A 323 -12.04 30.41 -21.44
C HIS A 323 -12.35 31.90 -21.27
#